data_AF-A0A7X6Q257-F1
#
_entry.id   AF-A0A7X6Q257-F1
#
_cell.length_a   1.000
_cell.length_b   1.000
_cell.length_c   1.000
_cell.angle_alpha   90.00
_cell.angle_beta   90.00
_cell.angle_gamma   90.00
#
_symmetry.space_group_name_H-M   'P 1'
#
loop_
_entity.id
_entity.type
_entity.pdbx_description
1 polymer ?
#
loop_
_entity_poly.entity_id
_entity_poly.type
_entity_poly.pdbx_seq_one_letter_code
_entity_poly.pdbx_strand_id
1 'polypeptide(L)'
;IVLADEPYQMEALFTRDPMKIRDQHILIGMMIIKDIYAKHQVMSHNHGNGYNGAAIELLLPTYGEELGLKGKIAKHWVLNPHPTMIPAMERGWVETMFAFGGEKGMERYTAARTDIFPTGPAGPLRSNRAFAQIAGLYGIDLFLAATLQMDYLGNSSTVTSGRLTGFGGAPNMGHDTRGRRHSSPAYLDMMPRPGRSLIPGKKLVVQMLASQGRFGHNFVPELDAVKIGKEAGFDAPPVMIYGEDVTHIVTEQGIAYLYQADSPDERTQLIGAVAQGTPVGEYADKALVEKLRKTGKIALPEDLGIDPATATHDRLAARSLEELVEWSGGLYDIPDKFKK
;
A
#
# COMPACT_ATOMS: atom_id res chain seq x y z
N ILE A 1 0.13 36.83 -15.41
CA ILE A 1 1.25 35.88 -15.21
C ILE A 1 2.35 36.65 -14.50
N VAL A 2 2.92 36.12 -13.42
CA VAL A 2 4.07 36.71 -12.72
C VAL A 2 5.24 35.75 -12.94
N LEU A 3 6.34 36.25 -13.51
CA LEU A 3 7.56 35.45 -13.67
C LEU A 3 8.23 35.34 -12.30
N ALA A 4 8.47 34.11 -11.85
CA ALA A 4 9.23 33.85 -10.63
C ALA A 4 10.72 34.20 -10.84
N ASP A 5 11.38 34.59 -9.77
CA ASP A 5 12.82 34.83 -9.69
C ASP A 5 13.64 33.54 -9.88
N GLU A 6 13.11 32.40 -9.44
CA GLU A 6 13.69 31.08 -9.63
C GLU A 6 12.64 30.04 -10.08
N PRO A 7 13.06 28.90 -10.66
CA PRO A 7 12.14 27.80 -10.96
C PRO A 7 11.42 27.33 -9.69
N TYR A 8 10.11 27.04 -9.82
CA TYR A 8 9.33 26.58 -8.68
C TYR A 8 9.91 25.29 -8.08
N GLN A 9 9.86 25.19 -6.77
CA GLN A 9 10.38 24.03 -6.05
C GLN A 9 9.55 22.77 -6.41
N MET A 10 10.26 21.72 -6.86
CA MET A 10 9.69 20.38 -6.99
C MET A 10 10.39 19.42 -6.04
N GLU A 11 9.58 18.70 -5.25
CA GLU A 11 10.06 17.68 -4.33
C GLU A 11 9.92 16.29 -4.91
N ALA A 12 10.96 15.47 -4.76
CA ALA A 12 10.90 14.04 -5.00
C ALA A 12 10.24 13.32 -3.81
N LEU A 13 8.92 13.52 -3.64
CA LEU A 13 8.17 13.08 -2.45
C LEU A 13 7.97 11.56 -2.41
N PHE A 14 7.79 10.93 -3.57
CA PHE A 14 7.48 9.51 -3.69
C PHE A 14 8.69 8.64 -4.06
N THR A 15 9.79 9.25 -4.51
CA THR A 15 11.05 8.55 -4.75
C THR A 15 11.54 7.85 -3.48
N ARG A 16 11.81 6.55 -3.58
CA ARG A 16 12.39 5.72 -2.53
C ARG A 16 13.63 5.04 -3.06
N ASP A 17 14.71 5.15 -2.30
CA ASP A 17 15.99 4.52 -2.61
C ASP A 17 15.91 3.02 -2.31
N PRO A 18 16.01 2.12 -3.31
CA PRO A 18 15.89 0.69 -3.09
C PRO A 18 16.89 0.14 -2.06
N MET A 19 18.06 0.77 -1.88
CA MET A 19 19.04 0.37 -0.85
C MET A 19 18.49 0.45 0.58
N LYS A 20 17.44 1.24 0.81
CA LYS A 20 16.81 1.43 2.13
C LYS A 20 15.59 0.55 2.35
N ILE A 21 15.23 -0.28 1.36
CA ILE A 21 14.29 -1.37 1.57
C ILE A 21 14.91 -2.33 2.59
N ARG A 22 14.11 -2.99 3.43
CA ARG A 22 14.55 -3.94 4.44
C ARG A 22 13.91 -5.28 4.14
N ASP A 23 14.53 -6.36 4.60
CA ASP A 23 14.03 -7.73 4.41
C ASP A 23 12.57 -7.88 4.88
N GLN A 24 12.20 -7.18 5.95
CA GLN A 24 10.81 -7.12 6.43
C GLN A 24 9.84 -6.54 5.38
N HIS A 25 10.22 -5.49 4.65
CA HIS A 25 9.38 -4.93 3.58
C HIS A 25 9.23 -5.94 2.43
N ILE A 26 10.28 -6.72 2.16
CA ILE A 26 10.30 -7.75 1.11
C ILE A 26 9.38 -8.91 1.50
N LEU A 27 9.46 -9.38 2.74
CA LEU A 27 8.58 -10.43 3.28
C LEU A 27 7.11 -10.01 3.19
N ILE A 28 6.78 -8.81 3.67
CA ILE A 28 5.43 -8.23 3.57
C ILE A 28 5.00 -8.13 2.10
N GLY A 29 5.89 -7.67 1.22
CA GLY A 29 5.59 -7.57 -0.21
C GLY A 29 5.29 -8.91 -0.88
N MET A 30 6.05 -9.96 -0.54
CA MET A 30 5.82 -11.32 -1.03
C MET A 30 4.45 -11.85 -0.56
N MET A 31 4.09 -11.65 0.71
CA MET A 31 2.80 -12.04 1.25
C MET A 31 1.65 -11.33 0.54
N ILE A 32 1.78 -10.02 0.29
CA ILE A 32 0.77 -9.22 -0.41
C ILE A 32 0.58 -9.69 -1.86
N ILE A 33 1.67 -9.90 -2.60
CA ILE A 33 1.58 -10.34 -4.00
C ILE A 33 0.87 -11.71 -4.08
N LYS A 34 1.26 -12.64 -3.20
CA LYS A 34 0.74 -14.01 -3.24
C LYS A 34 -0.69 -14.12 -2.72
N ASP A 35 -0.98 -13.58 -1.55
CA ASP A 35 -2.24 -13.88 -0.86
C ASP A 35 -3.21 -12.71 -0.71
N ILE A 36 -2.89 -11.57 -1.34
CA ILE A 36 -3.86 -10.49 -1.54
C ILE A 36 -4.05 -10.24 -3.04
N TYR A 37 -2.98 -9.93 -3.78
CA TYR A 37 -3.12 -9.59 -5.20
C TYR A 37 -3.57 -10.78 -6.03
N ALA A 38 -2.86 -11.92 -5.94
CA ALA A 38 -3.22 -13.10 -6.70
C ALA A 38 -4.52 -13.73 -6.21
N LYS A 39 -4.68 -13.87 -4.88
CA LYS A 39 -5.88 -14.44 -4.25
C LYS A 39 -7.16 -13.74 -4.68
N HIS A 40 -7.15 -12.41 -4.66
CA HIS A 40 -8.33 -11.60 -4.98
C HIS A 40 -8.36 -11.11 -6.43
N GLN A 41 -7.42 -11.55 -7.28
CA GLN A 41 -7.32 -11.14 -8.68
C GLN A 41 -7.34 -9.61 -8.85
N VAL A 42 -6.52 -8.92 -8.06
CA VAL A 42 -6.49 -7.46 -8.02
C VAL A 42 -5.88 -6.94 -9.31
N MET A 43 -6.63 -6.12 -10.05
CA MET A 43 -6.20 -5.60 -11.36
C MET A 43 -5.74 -4.15 -11.28
N SER A 44 -6.42 -3.35 -10.45
CA SER A 44 -6.27 -1.89 -10.39
C SER A 44 -5.86 -1.40 -8.99
N HIS A 45 -4.82 -0.57 -8.92
CA HIS A 45 -4.06 -0.33 -7.69
C HIS A 45 -3.81 1.15 -7.41
N ASN A 46 -3.70 1.47 -6.12
CA ASN A 46 -2.89 2.57 -5.62
C ASN A 46 -1.99 2.09 -4.47
N HIS A 47 -0.73 2.51 -4.50
CA HIS A 47 0.19 2.37 -3.37
C HIS A 47 0.34 3.71 -2.66
N GLY A 48 0.15 3.68 -1.35
CA GLY A 48 0.56 4.73 -0.44
C GLY A 48 2.07 4.87 -0.41
N ASN A 49 2.53 6.07 -0.09
CA ASN A 49 3.95 6.39 -0.09
C ASN A 49 4.71 5.62 1.02
N GLY A 50 5.81 4.95 0.69
CA GLY A 50 6.63 4.26 1.68
C GLY A 50 7.46 3.11 1.09
N TYR A 51 8.38 2.58 1.90
CA TYR A 51 9.24 1.46 1.46
C TYR A 51 8.49 0.13 1.32
N ASN A 52 7.35 -0.05 2.00
CA ASN A 52 6.50 -1.23 1.82
C ASN A 52 5.93 -1.30 0.40
N GLY A 53 5.38 -0.17 -0.10
CA GLY A 53 4.91 -0.06 -1.49
C GLY A 53 6.06 -0.29 -2.48
N ALA A 54 7.16 0.46 -2.32
CA ALA A 54 8.34 0.33 -3.18
C ALA A 54 8.90 -1.09 -3.27
N ALA A 55 8.88 -1.86 -2.17
CA ALA A 55 9.28 -3.27 -2.18
C ALA A 55 8.34 -4.12 -3.05
N ILE A 56 7.03 -3.95 -2.93
CA ILE A 56 6.05 -4.65 -3.79
C ILE A 56 6.29 -4.32 -5.26
N GLU A 57 6.45 -3.03 -5.59
CA GLU A 57 6.68 -2.56 -6.96
C GLU A 57 7.89 -3.27 -7.60
N LEU A 58 8.99 -3.41 -6.86
CA LEU A 58 10.22 -4.07 -7.29
C LEU A 58 10.17 -5.60 -7.24
N LEU A 59 9.19 -6.18 -6.55
CA LEU A 59 8.97 -7.63 -6.47
C LEU A 59 8.04 -8.15 -7.57
N LEU A 60 7.22 -7.30 -8.18
CA LEU A 60 6.35 -7.69 -9.30
C LEU A 60 7.14 -8.40 -10.41
N PRO A 61 8.20 -7.80 -11.00
CA PRO A 61 8.95 -8.43 -12.09
C PRO A 61 9.92 -9.55 -11.67
N THR A 62 9.94 -9.94 -10.39
CA THR A 62 10.76 -11.06 -9.89
C THR A 62 9.86 -12.11 -9.26
N TYR A 63 9.46 -11.93 -8.01
CA TYR A 63 8.61 -12.85 -7.27
C TYR A 63 7.21 -12.99 -7.91
N GLY A 64 6.66 -11.92 -8.47
CA GLY A 64 5.42 -12.01 -9.25
C GLY A 64 5.57 -12.85 -10.52
N GLU A 65 6.74 -12.83 -11.17
CA GLU A 65 7.04 -13.67 -12.34
C GLU A 65 7.27 -15.13 -11.93
N GLU A 66 7.94 -15.38 -10.80
CA GLU A 66 8.09 -16.71 -10.17
C GLU A 66 6.73 -17.38 -9.95
N LEU A 67 5.74 -16.60 -9.52
CA LEU A 67 4.35 -17.05 -9.32
C LEU A 67 3.52 -17.10 -10.63
N GLY A 68 4.08 -16.69 -11.77
CA GLY A 68 3.39 -16.69 -13.06
C GLY A 68 2.19 -15.72 -13.13
N LEU A 69 2.30 -14.57 -12.47
CA LEU A 69 1.19 -13.61 -12.28
C LEU A 69 1.17 -12.44 -13.28
N LYS A 70 2.21 -12.28 -14.09
CA LYS A 70 2.29 -11.22 -15.11
C LYS A 70 1.05 -11.22 -16.01
N GLY A 71 0.42 -10.07 -16.15
CA GLY A 71 -0.81 -9.89 -16.95
C GLY A 71 -2.10 -10.40 -16.30
N LYS A 72 -2.02 -11.03 -15.12
CA LYS A 72 -3.18 -11.54 -14.35
C LYS A 72 -3.59 -10.63 -13.19
N ILE A 73 -2.68 -9.75 -12.75
CA ILE A 73 -2.86 -8.78 -11.68
C ILE A 73 -2.09 -7.50 -12.02
N ALA A 74 -2.27 -6.44 -11.23
CA ALA A 74 -1.36 -5.28 -11.21
C ALA A 74 -1.19 -4.54 -12.55
N LYS A 75 -2.26 -4.47 -13.37
CA LYS A 75 -2.21 -3.91 -14.73
C LYS A 75 -2.47 -2.41 -14.77
N HIS A 76 -3.39 -1.93 -13.93
CA HIS A 76 -3.85 -0.54 -13.95
C HIS A 76 -3.50 0.18 -12.66
N TRP A 77 -2.95 1.37 -12.77
CA TRP A 77 -2.41 2.10 -11.64
C TRP A 77 -2.94 3.52 -11.60
N VAL A 78 -3.38 3.94 -10.43
CA VAL A 78 -3.55 5.35 -10.10
C VAL A 78 -2.42 5.68 -9.15
N LEU A 79 -1.30 6.18 -9.67
CA LEU A 79 -0.05 6.31 -8.93
C LEU A 79 0.79 7.43 -9.51
N ASN A 80 1.56 8.13 -8.66
CA ASN A 80 2.63 8.98 -9.19
C ASN A 80 3.64 8.11 -9.95
N PRO A 81 4.42 8.68 -10.89
CA PRO A 81 5.43 7.91 -11.61
C PRO A 81 6.60 7.57 -10.66
N HIS A 82 6.42 6.54 -9.84
CA HIS A 82 7.43 6.09 -8.89
C HIS A 82 8.62 5.51 -9.70
N PRO A 83 9.87 5.93 -9.42
CA PRO A 83 11.03 5.31 -10.04
C PRO A 83 11.11 3.79 -9.78
N THR A 84 10.65 3.33 -8.61
CA THR A 84 10.60 1.92 -8.24
C THR A 84 9.62 1.08 -9.07
N MET A 85 8.72 1.71 -9.83
CA MET A 85 7.87 1.03 -10.81
C MET A 85 8.53 0.82 -12.18
N ILE A 86 9.70 1.43 -12.45
CA ILE A 86 10.39 1.32 -13.75
C ILE A 86 10.57 -0.15 -14.15
N PRO A 87 11.13 -1.05 -13.32
CA PRO A 87 11.32 -2.44 -13.71
C PRO A 87 10.00 -3.15 -14.06
N ALA A 88 8.92 -2.89 -13.32
CA ALA A 88 7.61 -3.47 -13.60
C ALA A 88 7.04 -2.97 -14.96
N MET A 89 7.19 -1.68 -15.26
CA MET A 89 6.79 -1.10 -16.54
C MET A 89 7.58 -1.68 -17.71
N GLU A 90 8.92 -1.71 -17.61
CA GLU A 90 9.79 -2.26 -18.66
C GLU A 90 9.61 -3.77 -18.87
N ARG A 91 9.20 -4.48 -17.81
CA ARG A 91 8.84 -5.90 -17.89
C ARG A 91 7.38 -6.10 -18.30
N GLY A 92 6.64 -5.07 -18.70
CA GLY A 92 5.27 -5.20 -19.23
C GLY A 92 4.25 -5.72 -18.23
N TRP A 93 4.41 -5.40 -16.95
CA TRP A 93 3.38 -5.64 -15.93
C TRP A 93 2.29 -4.58 -15.96
N VAL A 94 2.69 -3.34 -16.23
CA VAL A 94 1.83 -2.16 -16.17
C VAL A 94 1.29 -1.86 -17.57
N GLU A 95 -0.02 -1.80 -17.70
CA GLU A 95 -0.68 -1.35 -18.93
C GLU A 95 -0.99 0.14 -18.92
N THR A 96 -1.43 0.68 -17.77
CA THR A 96 -1.82 2.09 -17.68
C THR A 96 -1.48 2.66 -16.30
N MET A 97 -0.96 3.89 -16.27
CA MET A 97 -0.72 4.64 -15.03
C MET A 97 -1.27 6.07 -15.12
N PHE A 98 -2.27 6.39 -14.29
CA PHE A 98 -2.84 7.73 -14.19
C PHE A 98 -2.29 8.46 -12.95
N ALA A 99 -1.55 9.54 -13.18
CA ALA A 99 -0.74 10.15 -12.14
C ALA A 99 -1.40 11.34 -11.41
N PHE A 100 -1.22 11.39 -10.09
CA PHE A 100 -1.63 12.53 -9.27
C PHE A 100 -0.79 13.79 -9.58
N GLY A 101 0.51 13.59 -9.74
CA GLY A 101 1.52 14.60 -10.07
C GLY A 101 2.66 13.97 -10.90
N GLY A 102 3.66 14.77 -11.22
CA GLY A 102 4.96 14.24 -11.64
C GLY A 102 5.81 13.80 -10.45
N GLU A 103 6.94 13.19 -10.75
CA GLU A 103 8.00 12.89 -9.78
C GLU A 103 9.30 13.44 -10.37
N LYS A 104 10.07 14.19 -9.56
CA LYS A 104 11.31 14.82 -10.04
C LYS A 104 12.25 13.76 -10.61
N GLY A 105 12.70 13.98 -11.84
CA GLY A 105 13.59 13.08 -12.56
C GLY A 105 12.92 12.05 -13.47
N MET A 106 11.59 11.91 -13.39
CA MET A 106 10.82 10.96 -14.21
C MET A 106 10.23 11.58 -15.48
N GLU A 107 10.51 12.85 -15.76
CA GLU A 107 9.89 13.61 -16.84
C GLU A 107 10.24 13.02 -18.22
N ARG A 108 11.52 12.70 -18.47
CA ARG A 108 11.95 12.10 -19.74
C ARG A 108 11.42 10.68 -19.90
N TYR A 109 11.46 9.90 -18.83
CA TYR A 109 10.94 8.53 -18.83
C TYR A 109 9.43 8.49 -19.14
N THR A 110 8.63 9.30 -18.45
CA THR A 110 7.17 9.33 -18.67
C THR A 110 6.80 9.85 -20.05
N ALA A 111 7.53 10.82 -20.59
CA ALA A 111 7.35 11.30 -21.97
C ALA A 111 7.68 10.22 -23.03
N ALA A 112 8.60 9.30 -22.72
CA ALA A 112 8.99 8.19 -23.59
C ALA A 112 8.11 6.94 -23.45
N ARG A 113 7.07 6.97 -22.61
CA ARG A 113 6.16 5.85 -22.32
C ARG A 113 4.70 6.29 -22.47
N THR A 114 4.37 6.81 -23.65
CA THR A 114 3.03 7.34 -23.98
C THR A 114 1.95 6.27 -24.05
N ASP A 115 2.35 5.01 -24.16
CA ASP A 115 1.51 3.82 -24.07
C ASP A 115 1.02 3.54 -22.64
N ILE A 116 1.83 3.90 -21.63
CA ILE A 116 1.51 3.70 -20.21
C ILE A 116 0.92 4.98 -19.58
N PHE A 117 1.48 6.14 -19.90
CA PHE A 117 1.15 7.42 -19.26
C PHE A 117 0.32 8.34 -20.15
N PRO A 118 -0.64 9.08 -19.58
CA PRO A 118 -1.35 10.13 -20.31
C PRO A 118 -0.38 11.29 -20.60
N THR A 119 0.02 11.42 -21.86
CA THR A 119 0.88 12.51 -22.34
C THR A 119 0.06 13.44 -23.25
N GLY A 120 0.28 14.75 -23.12
CA GLY A 120 -0.35 15.72 -24.00
C GLY A 120 0.33 15.76 -25.38
N PRO A 121 -0.27 16.43 -26.38
CA PRO A 121 0.36 16.61 -27.70
C PRO A 121 1.76 17.25 -27.66
N ALA A 122 2.07 17.98 -26.58
CA ALA A 122 3.36 18.61 -26.37
C ALA A 122 4.47 17.64 -25.89
N GLY A 123 4.14 16.40 -25.50
CA GLY A 123 5.09 15.37 -25.07
C GLY A 123 5.13 15.05 -23.57
N PRO A 124 5.03 16.03 -22.63
CA PRO A 124 5.08 15.74 -21.19
C PRO A 124 3.84 15.01 -20.64
N LEU A 125 4.04 14.38 -19.48
CA LEU A 125 2.99 13.83 -18.62
C LEU A 125 1.93 14.89 -18.29
N ARG A 126 0.65 14.52 -18.45
CA ARG A 126 -0.49 15.29 -17.96
C ARG A 126 -1.03 14.66 -16.68
N SER A 127 -0.41 15.00 -15.54
CA SER A 127 -0.93 14.62 -14.23
C SER A 127 -2.18 15.42 -13.85
N ASN A 128 -3.08 14.85 -13.06
CA ASN A 128 -4.21 15.56 -12.49
C ASN A 128 -4.61 14.94 -11.15
N ARG A 129 -4.23 15.61 -10.05
CA ARG A 129 -4.52 15.12 -8.69
C ARG A 129 -6.00 14.95 -8.40
N ALA A 130 -6.87 15.85 -8.87
CA ALA A 130 -8.30 15.75 -8.62
C ALA A 130 -8.89 14.51 -9.31
N PHE A 131 -8.60 14.31 -10.60
CA PHE A 131 -9.07 13.15 -11.34
C PHE A 131 -8.43 11.86 -10.84
N ALA A 132 -7.15 11.89 -10.46
CA ALA A 132 -6.47 10.72 -9.91
C ALA A 132 -7.06 10.35 -8.55
N GLN A 133 -7.43 11.30 -7.70
CA GLN A 133 -8.15 10.99 -6.46
C GLN A 133 -9.54 10.40 -6.72
N ILE A 134 -10.27 10.88 -7.74
CA ILE A 134 -11.56 10.28 -8.11
C ILE A 134 -11.39 8.86 -8.65
N ALA A 135 -10.38 8.63 -9.49
CA ALA A 135 -10.04 7.29 -9.99
C ALA A 135 -9.56 6.37 -8.86
N GLY A 136 -8.76 6.88 -7.93
CA GLY A 136 -8.32 6.14 -6.73
C GLY A 136 -9.48 5.88 -5.76
N LEU A 137 -10.51 6.71 -5.74
CA LEU A 137 -11.72 6.47 -4.96
C LEU A 137 -12.58 5.38 -5.60
N TYR A 138 -13.00 5.59 -6.86
CA TYR A 138 -14.01 4.76 -7.50
C TYR A 138 -13.47 3.68 -8.44
N GLY A 139 -12.35 3.93 -9.11
CA GLY A 139 -11.88 3.15 -10.26
C GLY A 139 -10.75 2.16 -9.99
N ILE A 140 -10.41 1.92 -8.72
CA ILE A 140 -9.40 0.92 -8.34
C ILE A 140 -10.00 -0.18 -7.46
N ASP A 141 -9.40 -1.37 -7.53
CA ASP A 141 -9.76 -2.52 -6.70
C ASP A 141 -9.16 -2.38 -5.30
N LEU A 142 -7.93 -1.87 -5.21
CA LEU A 142 -7.15 -1.93 -3.99
C LEU A 142 -6.37 -0.65 -3.71
N PHE A 143 -6.47 -0.19 -2.47
CA PHE A 143 -5.55 0.76 -1.86
C PHE A 143 -4.74 0.08 -0.77
N LEU A 144 -3.43 0.30 -0.77
CA LEU A 144 -2.56 -0.14 0.32
C LEU A 144 -1.72 1.00 0.86
N ALA A 145 -1.57 1.07 2.17
CA ALA A 145 -0.71 2.06 2.79
C ALA A 145 -0.11 1.56 4.10
N ALA A 146 0.96 2.24 4.51
CA ALA A 146 1.51 2.10 5.86
C ALA A 146 0.90 3.15 6.79
N THR A 147 0.91 2.84 8.08
CA THR A 147 0.54 3.76 9.17
C THR A 147 1.66 3.79 10.22
N LEU A 148 1.61 4.76 11.14
CA LEU A 148 2.52 4.80 12.28
C LEU A 148 1.94 4.12 13.52
N GLN A 149 0.63 4.20 13.73
CA GLN A 149 -0.07 3.46 14.78
C GLN A 149 -1.37 2.87 14.27
N MET A 150 -1.78 1.78 14.92
CA MET A 150 -3.06 1.11 14.78
C MET A 150 -3.59 0.66 16.14
N ASP A 151 -4.89 0.81 16.38
CA ASP A 151 -5.53 0.34 17.61
C ASP A 151 -6.15 -1.07 17.49
N TYR A 152 -6.72 -1.56 18.59
CA TYR A 152 -7.37 -2.87 18.67
C TYR A 152 -8.62 -3.00 17.78
N LEU A 153 -9.22 -1.89 17.32
CA LEU A 153 -10.33 -1.90 16.36
C LEU A 153 -9.84 -1.83 14.91
N GLY A 154 -8.55 -1.59 14.71
CA GLY A 154 -7.91 -1.41 13.41
C GLY A 154 -7.94 0.05 12.92
N ASN A 155 -8.34 1.02 13.76
CA ASN A 155 -8.21 2.43 13.41
C ASN A 155 -6.73 2.75 13.29
N SER A 156 -6.36 3.51 12.27
CA SER A 156 -4.96 3.83 12.00
C SER A 156 -4.75 5.34 11.88
N SER A 157 -3.59 5.81 12.36
CA SER A 157 -3.20 7.21 12.23
C SER A 157 -1.69 7.38 12.12
N THR A 158 -1.30 8.46 11.45
CA THR A 158 0.07 8.98 11.42
C THR A 158 0.32 10.03 12.49
N VAL A 159 -0.70 10.41 13.26
CA VAL A 159 -0.58 11.36 14.38
C VAL A 159 -0.08 10.58 15.60
N THR A 160 1.18 10.83 16.00
CA THR A 160 1.84 10.13 17.11
C THR A 160 2.94 11.01 17.72
N SER A 161 3.36 10.70 18.95
CA SER A 161 4.58 11.26 19.56
C SER A 161 4.59 12.80 19.60
N GLY A 162 3.44 13.41 19.88
CA GLY A 162 3.25 14.86 19.94
C GLY A 162 3.26 15.58 18.58
N ARG A 163 3.22 14.84 17.47
CA ARG A 163 3.26 15.41 16.11
C ARG A 163 1.91 15.28 15.42
N LEU A 164 1.34 16.42 15.08
CA LEU A 164 0.17 16.50 14.21
C LEU A 164 0.61 16.42 12.74
N THR A 165 0.44 15.24 12.13
CA THR A 165 0.74 14.99 10.71
C THR A 165 -0.53 15.11 9.86
N GLY A 166 -0.36 15.40 8.57
CA GLY A 166 -1.48 15.39 7.62
C GLY A 166 -1.76 13.98 7.08
N PHE A 167 -2.98 13.76 6.58
CA PHE A 167 -3.39 12.46 6.04
C PHE A 167 -3.07 12.25 4.55
N GLY A 168 -2.84 13.34 3.82
CA GLY A 168 -2.68 13.29 2.37
C GLY A 168 -3.90 12.66 1.67
N GLY A 169 -3.67 11.74 0.74
CA GLY A 169 -4.72 11.04 0.00
C GLY A 169 -5.28 9.80 0.69
N ALA A 170 -4.73 9.40 1.84
CA ALA A 170 -5.06 8.12 2.47
C ALA A 170 -6.55 7.98 2.85
N PRO A 171 -7.24 8.98 3.43
CA PRO A 171 -8.65 8.84 3.77
C PRO A 171 -9.55 8.71 2.54
N ASN A 172 -9.18 9.35 1.42
CA ASN A 172 -9.94 9.22 0.17
C ASN A 172 -9.84 7.79 -0.40
N MET A 173 -8.66 7.19 -0.36
CA MET A 173 -8.47 5.87 -0.98
C MET A 173 -8.64 4.70 -0.01
N GLY A 174 -8.44 4.92 1.28
CA GLY A 174 -8.50 3.92 2.33
C GLY A 174 -9.85 3.84 3.03
N HIS A 175 -10.95 3.95 2.28
CA HIS A 175 -12.29 3.71 2.82
C HIS A 175 -13.15 2.86 1.89
N ASP A 176 -14.19 2.23 2.43
CA ASP A 176 -15.20 1.50 1.68
C ASP A 176 -16.03 2.48 0.83
N THR A 177 -15.84 2.44 -0.48
CA THR A 177 -16.45 3.38 -1.42
C THR A 177 -17.94 3.10 -1.62
N ARG A 178 -18.79 3.47 -0.65
CA ARG A 178 -20.23 3.17 -0.61
C ARG A 178 -21.04 3.72 -1.78
N GLY A 179 -20.49 4.64 -2.58
CA GLY A 179 -21.08 5.13 -3.82
C GLY A 179 -20.82 4.24 -5.06
N ARG A 180 -19.85 3.32 -4.99
CA ARG A 180 -19.47 2.45 -6.11
C ARG A 180 -20.59 1.44 -6.42
N ARG A 181 -20.88 1.20 -7.70
CA ARG A 181 -21.86 0.21 -8.16
C ARG A 181 -21.35 -0.73 -9.24
N HIS A 182 -20.31 -0.35 -9.97
CA HIS A 182 -19.71 -1.25 -10.95
C HIS A 182 -18.90 -2.34 -10.22
N SER A 183 -19.02 -3.56 -10.71
CA SER A 183 -18.33 -4.73 -10.18
C SER A 183 -16.95 -4.91 -10.79
N SER A 184 -16.04 -5.49 -10.01
CA SER A 184 -14.82 -6.16 -10.49
C SER A 184 -14.66 -7.47 -9.71
N PRO A 185 -13.86 -8.45 -10.20
CA PRO A 185 -13.63 -9.69 -9.48
C PRO A 185 -13.16 -9.46 -8.03
N ALA A 186 -12.13 -8.64 -7.83
CA ALA A 186 -11.60 -8.31 -6.51
C ALA A 186 -12.64 -7.66 -5.58
N TYR A 187 -13.43 -6.73 -6.11
CA TYR A 187 -14.49 -6.07 -5.33
C TYR A 187 -15.57 -7.05 -4.88
N LEU A 188 -15.99 -7.95 -5.78
CA LEU A 188 -16.99 -8.97 -5.47
C LEU A 188 -16.47 -10.06 -4.53
N ASP A 189 -15.16 -10.33 -4.54
CA ASP A 189 -14.56 -11.31 -3.64
C ASP A 189 -14.59 -10.87 -2.17
N MET A 190 -14.69 -9.55 -1.93
CA MET A 190 -14.92 -8.99 -0.59
C MET A 190 -16.40 -9.00 -0.15
N MET A 191 -17.31 -9.52 -0.99
CA MET A 191 -18.73 -9.61 -0.65
C MET A 191 -18.96 -10.70 0.40
N PRO A 192 -19.61 -10.39 1.53
CA PRO A 192 -19.95 -11.41 2.51
C PRO A 192 -21.06 -12.30 1.95
N ARG A 193 -20.85 -13.63 1.97
CA ARG A 193 -21.82 -14.64 1.51
C ARG A 193 -22.40 -14.33 0.11
N PRO A 194 -21.58 -14.38 -0.96
CA PRO A 194 -22.01 -14.10 -2.32
C PRO A 194 -23.27 -14.88 -2.72
N GLY A 195 -24.24 -14.20 -3.35
CA GLY A 195 -25.53 -14.79 -3.75
C GLY A 195 -26.55 -14.99 -2.62
N ARG A 196 -26.21 -14.69 -1.36
CA ARG A 196 -27.12 -14.76 -0.19
C ARG A 196 -27.21 -13.48 0.61
N SER A 197 -26.44 -12.46 0.23
CA SER A 197 -26.35 -11.17 0.90
C SER A 197 -26.75 -10.06 -0.05
N LEU A 198 -27.48 -9.06 0.45
CA LEU A 198 -27.73 -7.80 -0.24
C LEU A 198 -26.61 -6.78 0.01
N ILE A 199 -25.62 -7.13 0.82
CA ILE A 199 -24.44 -6.31 1.08
C ILE A 199 -23.58 -6.32 -0.19
N PRO A 200 -23.19 -5.15 -0.74
CA PRO A 200 -22.35 -5.08 -1.92
C PRO A 200 -20.93 -5.63 -1.63
N GLY A 201 -20.13 -5.74 -2.70
CA GLY A 201 -18.69 -5.92 -2.55
C GLY A 201 -18.02 -4.75 -1.83
N LYS A 202 -16.72 -4.86 -1.58
CA LYS A 202 -15.93 -3.81 -0.93
C LYS A 202 -14.61 -3.60 -1.66
N LYS A 203 -14.13 -2.36 -1.66
CA LYS A 203 -12.77 -2.06 -2.08
C LYS A 203 -11.79 -2.71 -1.10
N LEU A 204 -10.69 -3.28 -1.60
CA LEU A 204 -9.64 -3.79 -0.73
C LEU A 204 -8.86 -2.60 -0.15
N VAL A 205 -8.94 -2.43 1.16
CA VAL A 205 -8.12 -1.49 1.93
C VAL A 205 -7.14 -2.31 2.76
N VAL A 206 -5.86 -2.19 2.42
CA VAL A 206 -4.77 -2.95 3.05
C VAL A 206 -3.92 -2.02 3.90
N GLN A 207 -3.74 -2.36 5.17
CA GLN A 207 -2.82 -1.67 6.07
C GLN A 207 -1.58 -2.52 6.31
N MET A 208 -0.41 -1.94 6.13
CA MET A 208 0.88 -2.59 6.34
C MET A 208 1.62 -1.90 7.46
N LEU A 209 1.97 -2.63 8.50
CA LEU A 209 2.79 -2.10 9.59
C LEU A 209 3.60 -3.20 10.24
N ALA A 210 4.84 -2.86 10.60
CA ALA A 210 5.64 -3.69 11.49
C ALA A 210 5.03 -3.67 12.89
N SER A 211 5.20 -4.72 13.69
CA SER A 211 4.73 -4.68 15.09
C SER A 211 5.46 -3.63 15.94
N GLN A 212 6.73 -3.35 15.61
CA GLN A 212 7.57 -2.33 16.26
C GLN A 212 7.94 -1.22 15.27
N GLY A 213 7.97 0.02 15.76
CA GLY A 213 8.40 1.20 15.01
C GLY A 213 9.42 2.03 15.78
N ARG A 214 9.76 3.20 15.21
CA ARG A 214 10.73 4.13 15.82
C ARG A 214 10.27 4.66 17.19
N PHE A 215 8.96 4.71 17.42
CA PHE A 215 8.35 5.32 18.60
C PHE A 215 7.75 4.30 19.58
N GLY A 216 8.09 3.00 19.43
CA GLY A 216 7.57 1.91 20.26
C GLY A 216 6.69 0.96 19.46
N HIS A 217 5.68 0.40 20.13
CA HIS A 217 4.71 -0.48 19.49
C HIS A 217 3.86 0.30 18.48
N ASN A 218 3.72 -0.23 17.27
CA ASN A 218 2.80 0.37 16.29
C ASN A 218 1.37 -0.13 16.51
N PHE A 219 1.17 -1.27 17.18
CA PHE A 219 -0.14 -1.71 17.63
C PHE A 219 -0.33 -1.36 19.10
N VAL A 220 -1.33 -0.53 19.39
CA VAL A 220 -1.56 0.07 20.72
C VAL A 220 -3.01 -0.07 21.15
N PRO A 221 -3.33 -0.13 22.45
CA PRO A 221 -4.73 -0.18 22.90
C PRO A 221 -5.50 1.13 22.60
N GLU A 222 -4.79 2.27 22.56
CA GLU A 222 -5.36 3.56 22.20
C GLU A 222 -4.35 4.33 21.34
N LEU A 223 -4.82 4.94 20.25
CA LEU A 223 -3.96 5.76 19.39
C LEU A 223 -3.48 7.01 20.15
N ASP A 224 -2.22 7.41 19.97
CA ASP A 224 -1.72 8.71 20.44
C ASP A 224 -2.58 9.87 19.91
N ALA A 225 -3.16 9.68 18.72
CA ALA A 225 -4.09 10.59 18.07
C ALA A 225 -5.24 11.03 18.98
N VAL A 226 -5.74 10.16 19.88
CA VAL A 226 -6.83 10.52 20.81
C VAL A 226 -6.40 11.66 21.73
N LYS A 227 -5.27 11.49 22.42
CA LYS A 227 -4.71 12.49 23.32
C LYS A 227 -4.30 13.76 22.55
N ILE A 228 -3.55 13.60 21.46
CA ILE A 228 -3.05 14.74 20.67
C ILE A 228 -4.20 15.56 20.07
N GLY A 229 -5.25 14.89 19.56
CA GLY A 229 -6.43 15.56 19.03
C GLY A 229 -7.15 16.40 20.08
N LYS A 230 -7.31 15.85 21.30
CA LYS A 230 -7.90 16.59 22.42
C LYS A 230 -7.08 17.82 22.82
N GLU A 231 -5.75 17.67 22.92
CA GLU A 231 -4.83 18.77 23.23
C GLU A 231 -4.83 19.86 22.13
N ALA A 232 -5.04 19.46 20.88
CA ALA A 232 -5.17 20.36 19.73
C ALA A 232 -6.58 20.98 19.58
N GLY A 233 -7.54 20.62 20.44
CA GLY A 233 -8.90 21.15 20.41
C GLY A 233 -9.78 20.56 19.30
N PHE A 234 -9.49 19.34 18.83
CA PHE A 234 -10.35 18.63 17.89
C PHE A 234 -11.54 17.96 18.58
N ASP A 235 -12.70 18.01 17.93
CA ASP A 235 -13.92 17.34 18.40
C ASP A 235 -13.84 15.82 18.28
N ALA A 236 -13.00 15.31 17.40
CA ALA A 236 -12.77 13.88 17.18
C ALA A 236 -11.27 13.57 17.02
N PRO A 237 -10.82 12.38 17.43
CA PRO A 237 -9.46 11.94 17.17
C PRO A 237 -9.12 11.97 15.67
N PRO A 238 -7.94 12.47 15.26
CA PRO A 238 -7.50 12.48 13.87
C PRO A 238 -7.10 11.06 13.43
N VAL A 239 -8.10 10.25 13.11
CA VAL A 239 -7.96 8.91 12.50
C VAL A 239 -7.80 9.08 10.98
N MET A 240 -6.76 8.45 10.42
CA MET A 240 -6.48 8.50 8.99
C MET A 240 -7.35 7.51 8.22
N ILE A 241 -7.43 6.27 8.69
CA ILE A 241 -8.27 5.21 8.13
C ILE A 241 -8.95 4.49 9.30
N TYR A 242 -10.27 4.42 9.27
CA TYR A 242 -11.06 3.76 10.30
C TYR A 242 -10.95 2.26 10.20
N GLY A 243 -11.03 1.60 11.35
CA GLY A 243 -10.95 0.16 11.45
C GLY A 243 -11.95 -0.52 10.54
N GLU A 244 -13.22 -0.10 10.53
CA GLU A 244 -14.29 -0.71 9.73
C GLU A 244 -14.04 -0.75 8.20
N ASP A 245 -13.19 0.14 7.71
CA ASP A 245 -12.83 0.23 6.29
C ASP A 245 -11.70 -0.74 5.92
N VAL A 246 -10.87 -1.15 6.88
CA VAL A 246 -9.73 -2.03 6.63
C VAL A 246 -10.20 -3.44 6.31
N THR A 247 -9.76 -3.98 5.17
CA THR A 247 -10.06 -5.36 4.76
C THR A 247 -8.96 -6.33 5.15
N HIS A 248 -7.71 -5.85 5.17
CA HIS A 248 -6.52 -6.65 5.40
C HIS A 248 -5.52 -5.88 6.26
N ILE A 249 -4.90 -6.58 7.21
CA ILE A 249 -3.67 -6.12 7.86
C ILE A 249 -2.56 -7.08 7.49
N VAL A 250 -1.39 -6.52 7.17
CA VAL A 250 -0.18 -7.31 6.90
C VAL A 250 0.95 -6.80 7.79
N THR A 251 1.55 -7.73 8.52
CA THR A 251 2.74 -7.51 9.36
C THR A 251 3.83 -8.49 8.95
N GLU A 252 5.00 -8.44 9.60
CA GLU A 252 6.02 -9.48 9.45
C GLU A 252 5.58 -10.86 9.94
N GLN A 253 4.52 -10.93 10.74
CA GLN A 253 4.02 -12.16 11.34
C GLN A 253 3.00 -12.87 10.45
N GLY A 254 2.28 -12.12 9.61
CA GLY A 254 1.28 -12.68 8.71
C GLY A 254 0.26 -11.67 8.22
N ILE A 255 -0.81 -12.21 7.62
CA ILE A 255 -1.97 -11.49 7.11
C ILE A 255 -3.18 -11.79 7.99
N ALA A 256 -3.93 -10.75 8.37
CA ALA A 256 -5.26 -10.88 8.95
C ALA A 256 -6.34 -10.46 7.93
N TYR A 257 -7.26 -11.37 7.59
CA TYR A 257 -8.35 -11.14 6.64
C TYR A 257 -9.57 -10.54 7.34
N LEU A 258 -9.48 -9.26 7.72
CA LEU A 258 -10.51 -8.59 8.52
C LEU A 258 -11.88 -8.49 7.83
N TYR A 259 -11.95 -8.64 6.51
CA TYR A 259 -13.22 -8.71 5.78
C TYR A 259 -14.04 -9.98 6.11
N GLN A 260 -13.42 -11.00 6.71
CA GLN A 260 -14.07 -12.24 7.17
C GLN A 260 -14.50 -12.20 8.65
N ALA A 261 -14.29 -11.07 9.34
CA ALA A 261 -14.69 -10.93 10.74
C ALA A 261 -16.22 -10.90 10.85
N ASP A 262 -16.77 -11.77 11.70
CA ASP A 262 -18.20 -11.87 11.96
C ASP A 262 -18.67 -10.93 13.08
N SER A 263 -17.73 -10.40 13.88
CA SER A 263 -18.00 -9.44 14.96
C SER A 263 -16.81 -8.51 15.24
N PRO A 264 -17.03 -7.38 15.95
CA PRO A 264 -15.93 -6.52 16.42
C PRO A 264 -14.91 -7.24 17.32
N ASP A 265 -15.39 -8.19 18.14
CA ASP A 265 -14.51 -8.98 19.02
C ASP A 265 -13.60 -9.89 18.19
N GLU A 266 -14.15 -10.58 17.19
CA GLU A 266 -13.33 -11.43 16.30
C GLU A 266 -12.36 -10.58 15.49
N ARG A 267 -12.79 -9.40 15.03
CA ARG A 267 -11.88 -8.44 14.38
C ARG A 267 -10.68 -8.10 15.26
N THR A 268 -10.92 -7.81 16.53
CA THR A 268 -9.86 -7.54 17.52
C THR A 268 -8.92 -8.73 17.67
N GLN A 269 -9.46 -9.95 17.73
CA GLN A 269 -8.67 -11.19 17.80
C GLN A 269 -7.82 -11.41 16.55
N LEU A 270 -8.35 -11.13 15.36
CA LEU A 270 -7.61 -11.20 14.10
C LEU A 270 -6.43 -10.23 14.07
N ILE A 271 -6.64 -9.00 14.54
CA ILE A 271 -5.58 -7.98 14.65
C ILE A 271 -4.51 -8.46 15.64
N GLY A 272 -4.91 -8.91 16.83
CA GLY A 272 -4.00 -9.44 17.84
C GLY A 272 -3.16 -10.61 17.33
N ALA A 273 -3.76 -11.50 16.52
CA ALA A 273 -3.08 -12.68 16.00
C ALA A 273 -1.90 -12.36 15.05
N VAL A 274 -1.90 -11.19 14.40
CA VAL A 274 -0.78 -10.73 13.55
C VAL A 274 0.03 -9.60 14.20
N ALA A 275 -0.21 -9.29 15.46
CA ALA A 275 0.42 -8.22 16.23
C ALA A 275 1.11 -8.74 17.51
N GLN A 276 1.57 -9.99 17.54
CA GLN A 276 2.19 -10.60 18.73
C GLN A 276 3.41 -9.79 19.21
N GLY A 277 3.67 -9.80 20.51
CA GLY A 277 4.74 -8.99 21.13
C GLY A 277 4.42 -7.49 21.23
N THR A 278 3.15 -7.13 21.08
CA THR A 278 2.59 -5.80 21.36
C THR A 278 1.41 -5.93 22.34
N PRO A 279 0.95 -4.84 22.97
CA PRO A 279 -0.23 -4.89 23.84
C PRO A 279 -1.50 -5.41 23.14
N VAL A 280 -1.69 -5.09 21.85
CA VAL A 280 -2.83 -5.61 21.07
C VAL A 280 -2.65 -7.10 20.75
N GLY A 281 -1.40 -7.58 20.65
CA GLY A 281 -1.08 -8.98 20.48
C GLY A 281 -1.60 -9.87 21.61
N GLU A 282 -1.74 -9.33 22.82
CA GLU A 282 -2.24 -10.05 24.00
C GLU A 282 -3.71 -10.49 23.86
N TYR A 283 -4.47 -9.90 22.92
CA TYR A 283 -5.85 -10.32 22.63
C TYR A 283 -5.94 -11.64 21.86
N ALA A 284 -4.82 -12.21 21.42
CA ALA A 284 -4.79 -13.50 20.76
C ALA A 284 -3.69 -14.39 21.33
N ASP A 285 -4.09 -15.40 22.10
CA ASP A 285 -3.18 -16.45 22.56
C ASP A 285 -2.82 -17.42 21.43
N LYS A 286 -1.84 -18.30 21.69
CA LYS A 286 -1.35 -19.28 20.70
C LYS A 286 -2.44 -20.23 20.21
N ALA A 287 -3.38 -20.62 21.07
CA ALA A 287 -4.45 -21.54 20.70
C ALA A 287 -5.45 -20.86 19.76
N LEU A 288 -5.74 -19.57 20.00
CA LEU A 288 -6.57 -18.76 19.13
C LEU A 288 -5.90 -18.49 17.79
N VAL A 289 -4.60 -18.14 17.76
CA VAL A 289 -3.83 -17.98 16.52
C VAL A 289 -3.93 -19.25 15.66
N GLU A 290 -3.67 -20.42 16.25
CA GLU A 290 -3.76 -21.70 15.55
C GLU A 290 -5.17 -22.02 15.05
N LYS A 291 -6.20 -21.68 15.82
CA LYS A 291 -7.60 -21.80 15.38
C LYS A 291 -7.88 -20.91 14.17
N LEU A 292 -7.46 -19.64 14.22
CA LEU A 292 -7.69 -18.67 13.16
C LEU A 292 -6.97 -19.06 11.86
N ARG A 293 -5.75 -19.61 11.95
CA ARG A 293 -5.01 -20.20 10.83
C ARG A 293 -5.79 -21.34 10.19
N LYS A 294 -6.24 -22.32 10.99
CA LYS A 294 -7.02 -23.48 10.51
C LYS A 294 -8.31 -23.07 9.82
N THR A 295 -8.95 -22.00 10.27
CA THR A 295 -10.16 -21.45 9.64
C THR A 295 -9.88 -20.53 8.44
N GLY A 296 -8.61 -20.27 8.11
CA GLY A 296 -8.23 -19.40 6.99
C GLY A 296 -8.50 -17.91 7.19
N LYS A 297 -8.73 -17.47 8.44
CA LYS A 297 -8.99 -16.06 8.78
C LYS A 297 -7.70 -15.26 9.01
N ILE A 298 -6.58 -15.95 9.22
CA ILE A 298 -5.22 -15.39 9.13
C ILE A 298 -4.33 -16.34 8.32
N ALA A 299 -3.21 -15.84 7.82
CA ALA A 299 -2.17 -16.66 7.21
C ALA A 299 -0.78 -16.16 7.64
N LEU A 300 0.06 -17.08 8.12
CA LEU A 300 1.47 -16.83 8.41
C LEU A 300 2.31 -17.07 7.15
N PRO A 301 3.57 -16.59 7.06
CA PRO A 301 4.44 -16.87 5.92
C PRO A 301 4.49 -18.35 5.53
N GLU A 302 4.59 -19.25 6.51
CA GLU A 302 4.60 -20.70 6.31
C GLU A 302 3.29 -21.26 5.72
N ASP A 303 2.13 -20.71 6.07
CA ASP A 303 0.83 -21.07 5.47
C ASP A 303 0.79 -20.70 3.98
N LEU A 304 1.54 -19.67 3.62
CA LEU A 304 1.69 -19.18 2.25
C LEU A 304 2.86 -19.87 1.53
N GLY A 305 3.58 -20.82 2.16
CA GLY A 305 4.78 -21.42 1.60
C GLY A 305 5.87 -20.41 1.29
N ILE A 306 5.97 -19.34 2.09
CA ILE A 306 7.01 -18.31 2.02
C ILE A 306 7.97 -18.56 3.18
N ASP A 307 9.23 -18.85 2.86
CA ASP A 307 10.31 -18.87 3.85
C ASP A 307 10.82 -17.43 4.07
N PRO A 308 10.66 -16.87 5.29
CA PRO A 308 11.17 -15.54 5.63
C PRO A 308 12.66 -15.36 5.37
N ALA A 309 13.48 -16.42 5.46
CA ALA A 309 14.92 -16.33 5.19
C ALA A 309 15.24 -16.01 3.73
N THR A 310 14.29 -16.23 2.82
CA THR A 310 14.46 -15.90 1.40
C THR A 310 14.07 -14.47 1.07
N ALA A 311 13.49 -13.71 2.01
CA ALA A 311 13.01 -12.35 1.79
C ALA A 311 14.16 -11.33 1.85
N THR A 312 15.15 -11.47 0.96
CA THR A 312 16.36 -10.63 0.93
C THR A 312 16.35 -9.67 -0.26
N HIS A 313 17.26 -8.68 -0.23
CA HIS A 313 17.47 -7.70 -1.32
C HIS A 313 17.68 -8.32 -2.70
N ASP A 314 18.19 -9.55 -2.79
CA ASP A 314 18.40 -10.25 -4.07
C ASP A 314 17.10 -10.50 -4.83
N ARG A 315 15.94 -10.45 -4.16
CA ARG A 315 14.64 -10.54 -4.81
C ARG A 315 14.19 -9.23 -5.47
N LEU A 316 14.80 -8.09 -5.15
CA LEU A 316 14.42 -6.81 -5.75
C LEU A 316 14.94 -6.73 -7.20
N ALA A 317 14.09 -6.29 -8.13
CA ALA A 317 14.49 -6.10 -9.52
C ALA A 317 15.55 -5.01 -9.73
N ALA A 318 15.56 -4.02 -8.83
CA ALA A 318 16.60 -3.00 -8.74
C ALA A 318 16.94 -2.76 -7.27
N ARG A 319 18.23 -2.69 -6.94
CA ARG A 319 18.77 -2.63 -5.57
C ARG A 319 19.34 -1.27 -5.22
N SER A 320 19.44 -0.36 -6.19
CA SER A 320 19.84 1.02 -5.99
C SER A 320 19.15 1.97 -6.96
N LEU A 321 19.32 3.28 -6.75
CA LEU A 321 18.84 4.29 -7.68
C LEU A 321 19.56 4.21 -9.03
N GLU A 322 20.83 3.84 -9.05
CA GLU A 322 21.62 3.64 -10.27
C GLU A 322 21.06 2.49 -11.11
N GLU A 323 20.72 1.36 -10.49
CA GLU A 323 20.06 0.26 -11.20
C GLU A 323 18.70 0.70 -11.79
N LEU A 324 17.95 1.59 -11.10
CA LEU A 324 16.72 2.17 -11.67
C LEU A 324 17.01 3.05 -12.90
N VAL A 325 18.12 3.77 -12.93
CA VAL A 325 18.57 4.51 -14.13
C VAL A 325 18.88 3.54 -15.26
N GLU A 326 19.58 2.43 -14.99
CA GLU A 326 19.87 1.40 -15.99
C GLU A 326 18.59 0.78 -16.56
N TRP A 327 17.65 0.38 -15.69
CA TRP A 327 16.34 -0.10 -16.11
C TRP A 327 15.59 0.91 -16.99
N SER A 328 15.72 2.20 -16.69
CA SER A 328 15.07 3.26 -17.49
C SER A 328 15.74 3.53 -18.84
N GLY A 329 16.88 2.90 -19.14
CA GLY A 329 17.71 3.25 -20.31
C GLY A 329 18.31 4.65 -20.22
N GLY A 330 18.62 5.14 -19.01
CA GLY A 330 19.16 6.48 -18.77
C GLY A 330 18.14 7.63 -18.84
N LEU A 331 16.84 7.31 -18.82
CA LEU A 331 15.74 8.28 -18.89
C LEU A 331 15.26 8.77 -17.51
N TYR A 332 15.57 8.04 -16.44
CA TYR A 332 15.38 8.49 -15.06
C TYR A 332 16.59 9.30 -14.61
N ASP A 333 16.36 10.52 -14.16
CA ASP A 333 17.38 11.39 -13.58
C ASP A 333 17.29 11.37 -12.06
N ILE A 334 18.31 10.83 -11.37
CA ILE A 334 18.32 10.80 -9.90
C ILE A 334 18.23 12.25 -9.37
N PRO A 335 17.25 12.60 -8.51
CA PRO A 335 17.18 13.94 -7.95
C PRO A 335 18.40 14.27 -7.10
N ASP A 336 18.87 15.52 -7.13
CA ASP A 336 20.12 15.92 -6.47
C ASP A 336 20.19 15.58 -4.97
N LYS A 337 19.05 15.61 -4.27
CA LYS A 337 18.96 15.23 -2.85
C LYS A 337 19.33 13.78 -2.55
N PHE A 338 19.40 12.92 -3.58
CA PHE A 338 19.77 11.52 -3.49
C PHE A 338 21.12 11.21 -4.15
N LYS A 339 21.73 12.17 -4.85
CA LYS A 339 23.09 12.01 -5.36
C LYS A 339 24.06 12.05 -4.17
N LYS A 340 25.05 11.15 -4.17
CA LYS A 340 26.11 11.11 -3.16
C LYS A 340 27.11 12.23 -3.34
#